data_AF-A0A4P6B5Q2-F1
#
_entry.id   AF-A0A4P6B5Q2-F1
#
_cell.length_a   1.000
_cell.length_b   1.000
_cell.length_c   1.000
_cell.angle_alpha   90.00
_cell.angle_beta   90.00
_cell.angle_gamma   90.00
#
_symmetry.space_group_name_H-M   'P 1'
#
loop_
_entity.id
_entity.type
_entity.pdbx_description
1 polymer ?
#
loop_
_entity_poly.entity_id
_entity_poly.type
_entity_poly.pdbx_seq_one_letter_code
_entity_poly.pdbx_strand_id
1 'polypeptide(L)'
;MTPAELAALKEQIKAELMQEMSKTPKARFPRPWDEVKEAFLPRLANSNPYTQYQIITAISTIIRYSLGIQNVSMLTYDQVERAKEIANKILDIADPAPAEALNQ
;
A
#
# COMPACT_ATOMS: atom_id res chain seq x y z
N MET A 1 16.55 7.45 -48.67
CA MET A 1 15.24 7.33 -48.02
C MET A 1 14.21 8.08 -48.85
N THR A 2 13.16 7.40 -49.26
CA THR A 2 12.03 8.01 -49.96
C THR A 2 11.07 8.67 -48.97
N PRO A 3 10.22 9.63 -49.40
CA PRO A 3 9.20 10.22 -48.53
C PRO A 3 8.25 9.17 -47.92
N ALA A 4 7.99 8.08 -48.64
CA ALA A 4 7.16 6.97 -48.18
C ALA A 4 7.84 6.17 -47.05
N GLU A 5 9.13 5.88 -47.17
CA GLU A 5 9.91 5.21 -46.11
C GLU A 5 9.97 6.06 -44.83
N LEU A 6 10.06 7.39 -44.98
CA LEU A 6 10.09 8.32 -43.86
C LEU A 6 8.73 8.41 -43.13
N ALA A 7 7.63 8.32 -43.87
CA ALA A 7 6.28 8.28 -43.29
C ALA A 7 6.05 6.96 -42.54
N ALA A 8 6.41 5.82 -43.15
CA ALA A 8 6.29 4.51 -42.51
C ALA A 8 7.11 4.42 -41.22
N LEU A 9 8.33 4.95 -41.22
CA LEU A 9 9.19 4.96 -40.03
C LEU A 9 8.60 5.82 -38.90
N LYS A 10 8.00 6.98 -39.22
CA LYS A 10 7.32 7.84 -38.24
C LYS A 10 6.10 7.16 -37.63
N GLU A 11 5.31 6.47 -38.44
CA GLU A 11 4.14 5.72 -38.00
C GLU A 11 4.55 4.61 -37.02
N GLN A 12 5.62 3.87 -37.36
CA GLN A 12 6.16 2.80 -36.53
C GLN A 12 6.68 3.33 -35.19
N ILE A 13 7.50 4.40 -35.20
CA ILE A 13 8.02 5.01 -33.96
C ILE A 13 6.88 5.50 -33.07
N LYS A 14 5.84 6.11 -33.65
CA LYS A 14 4.67 6.57 -32.91
C LYS A 14 3.90 5.42 -32.27
N ALA A 15 3.72 4.31 -32.99
CA ALA A 15 3.07 3.11 -32.47
C ALA A 15 3.87 2.49 -31.31
N GLU A 16 5.19 2.38 -31.45
CA GLU A 16 6.09 1.88 -30.40
C GLU A 16 6.06 2.77 -29.16
N LEU A 17 6.10 4.10 -29.31
CA LEU A 17 5.97 5.07 -28.21
C LEU A 17 4.63 4.96 -27.49
N MET A 18 3.52 4.86 -28.22
CA MET A 18 2.20 4.70 -27.60
C MET A 18 2.09 3.36 -26.84
N GLN A 19 2.69 2.30 -27.38
CA GLN A 19 2.72 1.00 -26.73
C GLN A 19 3.56 1.03 -25.44
N GLU A 20 4.73 1.66 -25.46
CA GLU A 20 5.57 1.89 -24.26
C GLU A 20 4.85 2.72 -23.20
N MET A 21 4.22 3.83 -23.59
CA MET A 21 3.45 4.67 -22.66
C MET A 21 2.25 3.95 -22.04
N SER A 22 1.67 2.97 -22.74
CA SER A 22 0.58 2.14 -22.21
C SER A 22 1.06 1.04 -21.25
N LYS A 23 2.34 0.65 -21.35
CA LYS A 23 2.96 -0.39 -20.52
C LYS A 23 3.51 0.16 -19.21
N THR A 24 3.80 1.47 -19.12
CA THR A 24 4.27 2.07 -17.88
C THR A 24 3.13 2.00 -16.85
N PRO A 25 3.27 1.24 -15.74
CA PRO A 25 2.26 1.28 -14.69
C PRO A 25 2.20 2.72 -14.20
N LYS A 26 1.04 3.37 -14.33
CA LYS A 26 0.85 4.71 -13.78
C LYS A 26 1.24 4.64 -12.32
N ALA A 27 2.30 5.35 -11.92
CA ALA A 27 2.77 5.40 -10.55
C ALA A 27 1.57 5.74 -9.67
N ARG A 28 1.13 4.78 -8.86
CA ARG A 28 0.01 4.99 -7.96
C ARG A 28 0.53 5.87 -6.84
N PHE A 29 -0.03 7.07 -6.69
CA PHE A 29 0.25 7.88 -5.51
C PHE A 29 -0.04 7.05 -4.25
N PRO A 30 0.90 6.97 -3.28
CA PRO A 30 0.70 6.20 -2.06
C PRO A 30 -0.53 6.73 -1.34
N ARG A 31 -1.49 5.86 -1.07
CA ARG A 31 -2.71 6.25 -0.36
C ARG A 31 -2.44 6.21 1.15
N PRO A 32 -3.22 6.94 1.96
CA PRO A 32 -3.11 6.91 3.42
C PRO A 32 -3.05 5.49 4.01
N TRP A 33 -3.86 4.56 3.51
CA TRP A 33 -3.83 3.16 3.96
C TRP A 33 -2.54 2.41 3.60
N ASP A 34 -1.89 2.78 2.50
CA ASP A 34 -0.63 2.15 2.10
C ASP A 34 0.48 2.51 3.12
N GLU A 35 0.53 3.75 3.60
CA GLU A 35 1.44 4.18 4.68
C GLU A 35 1.15 3.50 6.03
N VAL A 36 -0.13 3.29 6.36
CA VAL A 36 -0.49 2.60 7.61
C VAL A 36 -0.01 1.15 7.57
N LYS A 37 -0.19 0.46 6.43
CA LYS A 37 0.33 -0.92 6.26
C LYS A 37 1.84 -0.98 6.40
N GLU A 38 2.57 -0.06 5.77
CA GLU A 38 4.04 -0.03 5.85
C GLU A 38 4.55 0.03 7.30
N ALA A 39 3.81 0.66 8.21
CA ALA A 39 4.17 0.74 9.62
C ALA A 39 4.10 -0.60 10.37
N PHE A 40 3.29 -1.57 9.95
CA PHE A 40 3.08 -2.81 10.69
C PHE A 40 3.35 -4.09 9.88
N LEU A 41 3.38 -4.02 8.54
CA LEU A 41 3.65 -5.17 7.68
C LEU A 41 4.98 -5.90 8.00
N PRO A 42 6.08 -5.20 8.35
CA PRO A 42 7.34 -5.86 8.72
C PRO A 42 7.20 -6.79 9.92
N ARG A 43 6.30 -6.49 10.87
CA ARG A 43 6.02 -7.36 12.03
C ARG A 43 5.33 -8.66 11.64
N LEU A 44 4.74 -8.71 10.44
CA LEU A 44 4.06 -9.87 9.90
C LEU A 44 4.93 -10.67 8.92
N ALA A 45 6.18 -10.29 8.70
CA ALA A 45 7.05 -10.87 7.66
C ALA A 45 7.22 -12.40 7.78
N ASN A 46 7.23 -12.92 9.01
CA ASN A 46 7.36 -14.36 9.28
C ASN A 46 6.02 -15.12 9.24
N SER A 47 4.89 -14.42 9.11
CA SER A 47 3.58 -15.05 8.99
C SER A 47 3.32 -15.51 7.55
N ASN A 48 2.60 -16.62 7.38
CA ASN A 48 2.16 -17.05 6.05
C ASN A 48 1.14 -16.04 5.44
N PRO A 49 0.96 -16.01 4.12
CA PRO A 49 0.08 -15.04 3.45
C PRO A 49 -1.38 -15.06 3.92
N TYR A 50 -1.90 -16.22 4.28
CA TYR A 50 -3.28 -16.35 4.77
C TYR A 50 -3.44 -15.69 6.15
N THR A 51 -2.51 -15.96 7.06
CA THR A 51 -2.47 -15.31 8.38
C THR A 51 -2.26 -13.80 8.26
N GLN A 52 -1.36 -13.35 7.38
CA GLN A 52 -1.18 -11.92 7.11
C GLN A 52 -2.48 -11.26 6.65
N TYR A 53 -3.20 -11.89 5.71
CA TYR A 53 -4.49 -11.40 5.22
C TYR A 53 -5.53 -11.27 6.34
N GLN A 54 -5.64 -12.28 7.21
CA GLN A 54 -6.55 -12.25 8.36
C GLN A 54 -6.22 -11.10 9.33
N ILE A 55 -4.95 -10.93 9.67
CA ILE A 55 -4.48 -9.87 10.57
C ILE A 55 -4.74 -8.48 9.97
N ILE A 56 -4.37 -8.27 8.70
CA ILE A 56 -4.62 -7.01 7.98
C ILE A 56 -6.12 -6.69 7.95
N THR A 57 -6.96 -7.70 7.74
CA THR A 57 -8.42 -7.54 7.72
C THR A 57 -8.98 -7.16 9.09
N ALA A 58 -8.46 -7.77 10.16
CA ALA A 58 -8.84 -7.43 11.53
C ALA A 58 -8.44 -5.98 11.88
N ILE A 59 -7.19 -5.61 11.61
CA ILE A 59 -6.68 -4.23 11.83
C ILE A 59 -7.50 -3.22 11.04
N SER A 60 -7.74 -3.47 9.75
CA SER A 60 -8.58 -2.63 8.89
C SER A 60 -9.98 -2.44 9.48
N THR A 61 -10.59 -3.51 10.00
CA THR A 61 -11.91 -3.44 10.61
C THR A 61 -11.92 -2.61 11.88
N ILE A 62 -10.96 -2.81 12.76
CA ILE A 62 -10.86 -2.05 14.01
C ILE A 62 -10.62 -0.56 13.74
N ILE A 63 -9.73 -0.22 12.79
CA ILE A 63 -9.47 1.17 12.40
C ILE A 63 -10.74 1.82 11.85
N ARG A 64 -11.48 1.13 10.98
CA ARG A 64 -12.75 1.65 10.43
C ARG A 64 -13.74 2.02 11.52
N TYR A 65 -13.97 1.11 12.47
CA TYR A 65 -14.85 1.39 13.60
C TYR A 65 -14.31 2.47 14.54
N SER A 66 -13.00 2.48 14.80
CA SER A 66 -12.39 3.44 15.73
C SER A 66 -12.38 4.87 15.20
N LEU A 67 -12.27 5.04 13.88
CA LEU A 67 -12.25 6.34 13.23
C LEU A 67 -13.61 6.76 12.65
N GLY A 68 -14.64 5.92 12.77
CA GLY A 68 -15.97 6.19 12.23
C GLY A 68 -16.04 6.25 10.70
N ILE A 69 -15.15 5.54 10.00
CA ILE A 69 -15.08 5.51 8.53
C ILE A 69 -15.63 4.18 7.98
N GLN A 70 -16.31 4.24 6.83
CA GLN A 70 -16.93 3.04 6.23
C GLN A 70 -15.90 2.08 5.62
N ASN A 71 -14.80 2.62 5.06
CA ASN A 71 -13.74 1.86 4.41
C ASN A 71 -12.38 2.54 4.63
N VAL A 72 -11.28 1.77 4.72
CA VAL A 72 -9.91 2.30 4.84
C VAL A 72 -9.49 3.15 3.63
N SER A 73 -10.18 3.04 2.49
CA SER A 73 -10.00 3.94 1.35
C SER A 73 -10.48 5.38 1.62
N MET A 74 -11.31 5.58 2.65
CA MET A 74 -11.77 6.89 3.10
C MET A 74 -10.87 7.49 4.19
N LEU A 75 -9.80 6.80 4.57
CA LEU A 75 -8.82 7.32 5.50
C LEU A 75 -8.16 8.57 4.89
N THR A 76 -8.10 9.65 5.66
CA THR A 76 -7.45 10.90 5.28
C THR A 76 -6.03 10.97 5.88
N TYR A 77 -5.17 11.84 5.34
CA TYR A 77 -3.77 11.94 5.79
C TYR A 77 -3.64 12.41 7.25
N ASP A 78 -4.56 13.25 7.74
CA ASP A 78 -4.61 13.69 9.15
C ASP A 78 -4.93 12.54 10.12
N GLN A 79 -5.53 11.45 9.64
CA GLN A 79 -5.88 10.28 10.45
C GLN A 79 -4.79 9.20 10.44
N VAL A 80 -3.75 9.32 9.61
CA VAL A 80 -2.75 8.28 9.37
C VAL A 80 -1.99 7.91 10.65
N GLU A 81 -1.47 8.89 11.38
CA GLU A 81 -0.71 8.61 12.60
C GLU A 81 -1.57 7.91 13.64
N ARG A 82 -2.82 8.34 13.81
CA ARG A 82 -3.76 7.67 14.71
C ARG A 82 -4.06 6.23 14.26
N ALA A 83 -4.20 5.99 12.96
CA ALA A 83 -4.40 4.66 12.41
C ALA A 83 -3.16 3.75 12.62
N LYS A 84 -1.95 4.29 12.47
CA LYS A 84 -0.68 3.59 12.76
C LYS A 84 -0.59 3.20 14.24
N GLU A 85 -0.96 4.09 15.15
CA GLU A 85 -1.01 3.80 16.59
C GLU A 85 -1.97 2.65 16.91
N ILE A 86 -3.18 2.68 16.36
CA ILE A 86 -4.19 1.63 16.55
C ILE A 86 -3.66 0.29 16.03
N ALA A 87 -3.11 0.27 14.82
CA ALA A 87 -2.57 -0.94 14.21
C ALA A 87 -1.46 -1.58 15.06
N ASN A 88 -0.51 -0.77 15.54
CA ASN A 88 0.59 -1.26 16.37
C ASN A 88 0.09 -1.75 17.73
N LYS A 89 -0.82 -1.02 18.39
CA LYS A 89 -1.42 -1.46 19.67
C LYS A 89 -2.14 -2.81 19.55
N ILE A 90 -2.83 -3.06 18.44
CA ILE A 90 -3.47 -4.36 18.19
C ILE A 90 -2.42 -5.47 18.16
N LEU A 91 -1.31 -5.24 17.46
CA LEU A 91 -0.22 -6.22 17.38
C LEU A 91 0.49 -6.41 18.73
N ASP A 92 0.67 -5.34 19.51
CA ASP A 92 1.28 -5.42 20.85
C ASP A 92 0.40 -6.24 21.82
N ILE A 93 -0.91 -6.23 21.64
CA ILE A 93 -1.83 -7.06 22.44
C ILE A 93 -1.81 -8.51 21.96
N ALA A 94 -1.77 -8.73 20.64
CA ALA A 94 -1.82 -10.06 20.04
C ALA A 94 -0.51 -10.84 20.18
N ASP A 95 0.61 -10.14 20.18
CA ASP A 95 1.96 -10.68 20.35
C ASP A 95 2.79 -9.70 21.20
N PRO A 96 2.59 -9.72 22.54
CA PRO A 96 3.30 -8.84 23.44
C PRO A 96 4.79 -9.13 23.33
N ALA A 97 5.57 -8.12 22.94
CA ALA A 97 7.02 -8.21 23.01
C ALA A 97 7.43 -8.72 24.41
N PRO A 98 8.48 -9.54 24.53
CA PRO A 98 8.95 -9.99 25.83
C PRO A 98 9.19 -8.77 26.73
N ALA A 99 8.69 -8.82 27.97
CA ALA A 99 8.56 -7.72 28.92
C ALA A 99 9.87 -6.98 29.30
N GLU A 100 10.99 -7.32 28.67
CA GLU A 100 12.33 -6.76 28.91
C GLU A 100 12.58 -5.43 28.16
N ALA A 101 11.73 -5.06 27.19
CA ALA A 101 11.87 -3.82 26.42
C ALA A 101 11.22 -2.58 27.05
N LEU A 102 10.55 -2.71 28.22
CA LEU A 102 9.84 -1.62 28.88
C LEU A 102 10.60 -1.00 30.07
N ASN A 103 11.83 -1.45 30.34
CA ASN A 103 12.67 -0.97 31.44
C ASN A 103 14.09 -0.57 30.98
N GLN A 104 14.22 0.11 29.84
CA GLN A 104 15.46 0.81 29.46
C GLN A 104 15.17 2.24 29.02
#